data_AF-A0A8S3GC95-F1
#
_entry.id   AF-A0A8S3GC95-F1
#
_cell.length_a   1.000
_cell.length_b   1.000
_cell.length_c   1.000
_cell.angle_alpha   90.00
_cell.angle_beta   90.00
_cell.angle_gamma   90.00
#
_symmetry.space_group_name_H-M   'P 1'
#
loop_
_entity.id
_entity.type
_entity.pdbx_description
1 polymer ?
#
loop_
_entity_poly.entity_id
_entity_poly.type
_entity_poly.pdbx_seq_one_letter_code
_entity_poly.pdbx_strand_id
1 'polypeptide(L)' 'EKMSGKNKLVPRLLGVTKESVVRVDERTKDFIQVWPLTHVKRWTASPNTFTLVWKIKFTLRQ' A
#
# COMPACT_ATOMS: atom_id res chain seq x y z
N GLU A 1 -8.38 -4.16 0.61
CA GLU A 1 -8.18 -2.87 1.33
C GLU A 1 -9.47 -2.07 1.35
N LYS A 2 -9.76 -1.34 2.43
CA LYS A 2 -10.95 -0.48 2.52
C LYS A 2 -10.74 0.78 1.67
N MET A 3 -11.69 1.12 0.80
CA MET A 3 -11.62 2.37 0.04
C MET A 3 -11.78 3.58 0.97
N SER A 4 -11.00 4.63 0.73
CA SER A 4 -11.21 5.91 1.40
C SER A 4 -12.63 6.43 1.11
N GLY A 5 -13.38 6.79 2.16
CA GLY A 5 -14.74 7.32 2.04
C GLY A 5 -15.86 6.30 1.73
N LYS A 6 -15.56 4.99 1.59
CA LYS A 6 -16.57 3.94 1.36
C LYS A 6 -16.29 2.72 2.25
N ASN A 7 -17.32 2.18 2.92
CA ASN A 7 -17.25 0.91 3.65
C ASN A 7 -17.23 -0.32 2.71
N LYS A 8 -16.47 -0.25 1.60
CA LYS A 8 -16.30 -1.36 0.66
C LYS A 8 -14.84 -1.81 0.66
N LEU A 9 -14.63 -3.11 0.83
CA LEU A 9 -13.33 -3.73 0.63
C LEU A 9 -13.13 -3.96 -0.87
N VAL A 10 -12.02 -3.44 -1.38
CA VAL A 10 -11.58 -3.70 -2.75
C VAL A 10 -10.37 -4.62 -2.69
N PRO A 11 -10.39 -5.75 -3.42
CA PRO A 11 -9.20 -6.56 -3.59
C PRO A 11 -8.11 -5.74 -4.30
N ARG A 12 -6.90 -5.78 -3.74
CA ARG A 12 -5.72 -5.06 -4.22
C ARG A 12 -4.53 -5.98 -4.07
N LEU A 13 -3.63 -5.94 -5.03
CA LEU A 13 -2.38 -6.68 -4.95
C LEU A 13 -1.31 -5.78 -4.33
N LEU A 14 -0.59 -6.32 -3.35
CA LEU A 14 0.57 -5.68 -2.73
C LEU A 14 1.81 -6.45 -3.16
N GLY A 15 2.64 -5.85 -4.00
CA GLY A 15 3.94 -6.39 -4.35
C GLY A 15 4.99 -5.89 -3.37
N VAL A 16 5.91 -6.75 -2.96
CA VAL A 16 7.07 -6.38 -2.15
C VAL A 16 8.32 -6.82 -2.90
N THR A 17 9.16 -5.85 -3.25
CA THR A 17 10.49 -6.10 -3.81
C THR A 17 11.55 -5.74 -2.78
N LYS A 18 12.83 -6.04 -3.04
CA LYS A 18 13.93 -5.72 -2.13
C LYS A 18 14.03 -4.21 -1.81
N GLU A 19 13.55 -3.37 -2.72
CA GLU A 19 13.74 -1.91 -2.65
C GLU A 19 12.45 -1.15 -2.39
N SER A 20 11.29 -1.73 -2.70
CA SER A 20 10.02 -1.01 -2.66
C SER A 20 8.82 -1.90 -2.37
N VAL A 21 7.77 -1.27 -1.86
CA VAL A 21 6.42 -1.82 -1.78
C VAL A 21 5.59 -1.18 -2.88
N VAL A 22 4.85 -1.98 -3.64
CA VAL A 22 4.03 -1.53 -4.76
C VAL A 22 2.58 -1.93 -4.56
N ARG A 23 1.66 -1.03 -4.89
CA ARG A 23 0.23 -1.33 -5.03
C ARG A 23 -0.10 -1.48 -6.50
N VAL A 24 -0.77 -2.58 -6.78
CA VAL A 24 -1.09 -3.01 -8.13
C VAL A 24 -2.60 -3.22 -8.24
N ASP A 25 -3.18 -2.78 -9.35
CA ASP A 25 -4.56 -3.09 -9.68
C ASP A 25 -4.71 -4.59 -9.94
N GLU A 26 -5.75 -5.22 -9.40
CA GLU A 26 -5.93 -6.67 -9.53
C GLU A 26 -6.23 -7.10 -10.98
N ARG A 27 -6.93 -6.27 -11.75
CA ARG A 27 -7.39 -6.63 -13.10
C ARG A 27 -6.39 -6.22 -14.17
N THR A 28 -5.93 -4.97 -14.13
CA THR A 28 -5.06 -4.44 -15.18
C THR A 28 -3.57 -4.72 -14.92
N LYS A 29 -3.23 -5.03 -13.66
CA LYS A 29 -1.85 -5.19 -13.19
C LYS A 29 -1.00 -3.92 -13.30
N ASP A 30 -1.64 -2.76 -13.42
CA ASP A 30 -0.95 -1.47 -13.43
C ASP A 30 -0.49 -1.05 -12.03
N PHE A 31 0.65 -0.36 -11.96
CA PHE A 31 1.17 0.22 -10.73
C PHE A 31 0.37 1.47 -10.35
N ILE A 32 -0.42 1.38 -9.28
CA ILE A 32 -1.20 2.51 -8.75
C ILE A 32 -0.30 3.38 -7.86
N GLN A 33 0.56 2.75 -7.07
CA GLN A 33 1.40 3.46 -6.11
C GLN A 33 2.67 2.66 -5.82
N VAL A 34 3.80 3.36 -5.72
CA VAL A 34 5.11 2.79 -5.40
C VAL A 34 5.68 3.53 -4.20
N TRP A 35 6.16 2.78 -3.22
CA TRP A 35 6.82 3.34 -2.05
C TRP A 35 8.17 2.69 -1.81
N PRO A 36 9.26 3.46 -1.73
CA PRO A 36 10.55 2.95 -1.32
C PRO A 36 10.50 2.38 0.10
N LEU A 37 11.12 1.22 0.33
CA LEU A 37 11.19 0.59 1.66
C LEU A 37 11.94 1.46 2.68
N THR A 38 12.88 2.30 2.21
CA THR A 38 13.59 3.29 3.03
C THR A 38 12.66 4.27 3.74
N HIS A 39 11.44 4.49 3.21
CA HIS A 39 10.44 5.39 3.78
C HIS A 39 9.51 4.69 4.79
N VAL A 40 9.57 3.37 4.92
CA VAL A 40 8.81 2.63 5.93
C VAL A 40 9.41 2.92 7.30
N LYS A 41 8.56 3.35 8.25
CA LYS A 41 8.96 3.57 9.65
C LYS A 41 8.84 2.30 10.46
N ARG A 42 7.68 1.65 10.36
CA ARG A 42 7.33 0.41 11.08
C ARG A 42 6.25 -0.33 10.32
N TRP A 43 6.15 -1.63 10.57
CA TRP A 43 5.03 -2.46 10.15
C TRP A 43 4.45 -3.22 11.33
N THR A 44 3.19 -3.64 11.19
CA THR A 44 2.54 -4.56 12.13
C THR A 44 1.74 -5.57 11.35
N ALA A 45 1.95 -6.85 11.64
CA ALA A 45 1.17 -7.95 11.10
C ALA A 45 0.25 -8.49 12.20
N SER A 46 -0.99 -8.78 11.84
CA SER A 46 -1.97 -9.56 12.60
C SER A 46 -2.52 -10.64 11.68
N PRO A 47 -3.18 -11.69 12.20
CA PRO A 47 -3.64 -12.81 11.37
C PRO A 47 -4.46 -12.41 10.14
N ASN A 48 -5.23 -11.32 10.24
CA ASN A 48 -6.15 -10.89 9.18
C ASN A 48 -5.75 -9.54 8.56
N THR A 49 -4.71 -8.88 9.08
CA THR A 49 -4.39 -7.50 8.69
C THR A 49 -2.89 -7.25 8.69
N PHE A 50 -2.44 -6.46 7.72
CA PHE A 50 -1.08 -5.98 7.65
C PHE A 50 -1.10 -4.47 7.49
N THR A 51 -0.38 -3.76 8.35
CA THR A 51 -0.33 -2.29 8.35
C THR A 51 1.09 -1.80 8.16
N LEU A 52 1.28 -0.92 7.18
CA LEU A 52 2.52 -0.20 6.93
C LEU A 52 2.39 1.24 7.42
N VAL A 53 3.35 1.69 8.23
CA VAL A 53 3.42 3.07 8.70
C VAL A 53 4.63 3.74 8.08
N TRP A 54 4.40 4.79 7.32
CA TRP A 54 5.42 5.55 6.60
C TRP A 54 5.99 6.66 7.48
N LYS A 55 7.28 6.98 7.30
CA LYS A 55 7.94 8.13 7.98
C LYS A 55 7.41 9.47 7.47
N ILE A 56 7.03 9.54 6.19
CA ILE A 56 6.64 10.77 5.50
C ILE A 56 5.25 10.57 4.90
N LYS A 57 4.34 11.51 5.14
CA LYS A 57 3.07 11.59 4.42
C LYS A 57 3.37 12.14 3.02
N PHE A 58 3.53 11.25 2.05
CA PHE A 58 3.47 11.63 0.63
C PHE A 58 2.01 11.90 0.28
N THR A 59 1.53 13.11 0.60
CA THR A 59 0.32 13.62 -0.05
C THR A 59 0.74 13.99 -1.46
N LEU A 60 0.48 13.11 -2.43
CA LEU A 60 0.52 13.50 -3.83
C LEU A 60 -0.64 14.50 -4.01
N ARG A 61 -0.37 15.79 -3.89
CA ARG A 61 -1.22 16.81 -4.51
C ARG A 61 -0.91 16.72 -6.01
N GLN A 62 -1.86 16.21 -6.78
CA GLN A 62 -2.07 16.73 -8.13
C GLN A 62 -3.10 17.85 -8.02
#